data_AF-A0A7J7ZEE6-F1
#
_entry.id   AF-A0A7J7ZEE6-F1
#
_cell.length_a   1.000
_cell.length_b   1.000
_cell.length_c   1.000
_cell.angle_alpha   90.00
_cell.angle_beta   90.00
_cell.angle_gamma   90.00
#
_symmetry.space_group_name_H-M   'P 1'
#
loop_
_entity.id
_entity.type
_entity.pdbx_description
1 polymer ?
#
loop_
_entity_poly.entity_id
_entity_poly.type
_entity_poly.pdbx_seq_one_letter_code
_entity_poly.pdbx_strand_id
1 'polypeptide(L)'
;MAENLRKLVSSESLRSMLDKLELWLRDYNKNSCDQNLNVCLEFIEQVAKVQGQLFGILTATAQEGGRNDSLEVIKSRLLPWLEASFTCASLGKPVSSKAPFPQA
;
A
#
# COMPACT_ATOMS: atom_id res chain seq x y z
N MET A 1 17.47 -4.81 -6.41
CA MET A 1 16.29 -5.07 -5.55
C MET A 1 16.43 -4.59 -4.09
N ALA A 2 17.16 -5.30 -3.23
CA ALA A 2 17.17 -5.07 -1.78
C ALA A 2 17.56 -3.64 -1.36
N GLU A 3 18.55 -3.04 -2.02
CA GLU A 3 18.97 -1.65 -1.75
C GLU A 3 17.88 -0.63 -2.11
N ASN A 4 17.14 -0.84 -3.20
CA ASN A 4 16.02 0.03 -3.58
C ASN A 4 14.85 -0.10 -2.60
N LEU A 5 14.57 -1.31 -2.12
CA LEU A 5 13.59 -1.54 -1.05
C LEU A 5 14.02 -0.86 0.25
N ARG A 6 15.29 -0.97 0.64
CA ARG A 6 15.81 -0.28 1.82
C ARG A 6 15.64 1.23 1.73
N LYS A 7 15.94 1.82 0.57
CA LYS A 7 15.73 3.26 0.31
C LYS A 7 14.26 3.66 0.38
N LEU A 8 13.36 2.84 -0.17
CA LEU A 8 11.93 3.09 -0.11
C LEU A 8 11.40 3.00 1.32
N VAL A 9 11.79 1.97 2.08
CA VAL A 9 11.36 1.77 3.47
C VAL A 9 11.94 2.85 4.39
N SER A 10 13.19 3.24 4.15
CA SER A 10 13.86 4.31 4.90
C SER A 10 13.45 5.70 4.43
N SER A 11 12.57 5.80 3.43
CA SER A 11 12.13 7.08 2.92
C SER A 11 11.27 7.80 3.97
N GLU A 12 11.33 9.13 3.92
CA GLU A 12 10.58 9.98 4.83
C GLU A 12 9.07 9.81 4.70
N SER A 13 8.57 9.27 3.57
CA SER A 13 7.14 9.11 3.32
C SER A 13 6.45 8.16 4.32
N LEU A 14 7.07 7.02 4.62
CA LEU A 14 6.51 6.05 5.59
C LEU A 14 6.59 6.56 7.03
N ARG A 15 7.67 7.26 7.37
CA ARG A 15 7.83 7.86 8.70
C ARG A 15 6.84 9.00 8.92
N SER A 16 6.71 9.90 7.93
CA SER A 16 5.73 10.98 7.96
C SER A 16 4.28 10.47 8.03
N MET A 17 3.99 9.34 7.39
CA MET A 17 2.69 8.68 7.49
C MET A 17 2.41 8.22 8.94
N LEU A 18 3.39 7.62 9.62
CA LEU A 18 3.26 7.25 11.03
C LEU A 18 3.06 8.48 11.92
N ASP A 19 3.87 9.52 11.74
CA ASP A 19 3.77 10.76 12.53
C ASP A 19 2.38 11.41 12.37
N LYS A 20 1.85 11.44 11.14
CA LYS A 20 0.49 11.92 10.85
C LYS A 20 -0.57 11.07 11.55
N LEU A 21 -0.39 9.75 11.61
CA LEU A 21 -1.33 8.85 12.27
C LEU A 21 -1.37 9.09 13.77
N GLU A 22 -0.21 9.30 14.39
CA GLU A 22 -0.13 9.61 15.83
C GLU A 22 -0.81 10.95 16.17
N LEU A 23 -0.59 11.97 15.34
CA LEU A 23 -1.29 13.25 15.48
C LEU A 23 -2.80 13.10 15.29
N TRP A 24 -3.21 12.38 14.24
CA TRP A 24 -4.63 12.14 13.97
C TRP A 24 -5.30 11.37 15.10
N LEU A 25 -4.65 10.34 15.66
CA LEU A 25 -5.15 9.59 16.81
C LEU A 25 -5.41 10.49 18.03
N ARG A 26 -4.51 11.45 18.28
CA ARG A 26 -4.65 12.40 19.39
C ARG A 26 -5.83 13.35 19.23
N ASP A 27 -6.12 13.76 18.00
CA ASP A 27 -7.13 14.78 17.69
C ASP A 27 -8.41 14.20 17.08
N TYR A 28 -8.51 12.88 16.89
CA TYR A 28 -9.61 12.21 16.20
C TYR A 28 -11.00 12.64 16.68
N ASN A 29 -11.19 12.69 18.01
CA ASN A 29 -12.46 13.05 18.63
C ASN A 29 -12.76 14.56 18.60
N LYS A 30 -11.77 15.39 18.26
CA LYS A 30 -11.94 16.85 18.10
C LYS A 30 -12.28 17.23 16.66
N ASN A 31 -11.95 16.35 15.71
CA ASN A 31 -12.17 16.57 14.28
C ASN A 31 -13.63 16.31 13.90
N SER A 32 -14.09 17.00 12.85
CA SER A 32 -15.34 16.67 12.18
C SER A 32 -15.22 15.34 11.40
N CYS A 33 -16.36 14.78 11.02
CA CYS A 33 -16.42 13.61 10.15
C CYS A 33 -15.63 13.85 8.85
N ASP A 34 -15.83 14.99 8.20
CA ASP A 34 -15.18 15.34 6.93
C ASP A 34 -13.66 15.48 7.10
N GLN A 35 -13.19 16.05 8.21
CA GLN A 35 -11.76 16.13 8.51
C GLN A 35 -11.14 14.74 8.67
N ASN A 36 -11.82 13.84 9.40
CA ASN A 36 -11.37 12.47 9.57
C ASN A 36 -11.38 11.69 8.24
N LEU A 37 -12.40 11.90 7.39
CA LEU A 37 -12.46 11.30 6.05
C LEU A 37 -11.33 11.80 5.15
N ASN A 38 -11.03 13.11 5.15
CA ASN A 38 -9.92 13.66 4.38
C ASN A 38 -8.58 13.07 4.81
N VAL A 39 -8.35 12.91 6.11
CA VAL A 39 -7.12 12.26 6.60
C VAL A 39 -7.03 10.81 6.08
N CYS A 40 -8.13 10.04 6.13
CA CYS A 40 -8.16 8.70 5.54
C CYS A 40 -7.81 8.69 4.03
N LEU A 41 -8.33 9.65 3.26
CA LEU A 41 -8.01 9.78 1.84
C LEU A 41 -6.52 10.08 1.63
N GLU A 42 -5.93 10.98 2.42
CA GLU A 42 -4.48 11.23 2.38
C GLU A 42 -3.66 9.97 2.65
N PHE A 43 -4.07 9.13 3.61
CA PHE A 43 -3.42 7.84 3.87
C PHE A 43 -3.48 6.92 2.65
N ILE A 44 -4.64 6.80 2.01
CA ILE A 44 -4.82 5.98 0.80
C ILE A 44 -3.90 6.47 -0.31
N GLU A 45 -3.84 7.77 -0.57
CA GLU A 45 -2.97 8.36 -1.59
C GLU A 45 -1.49 8.05 -1.33
N GLN A 46 -1.04 8.20 -0.09
CA GLN A 46 0.36 7.95 0.27
C GLN A 46 0.71 6.46 0.18
N VAL A 47 -0.20 5.57 0.58
CA VAL A 47 -0.03 4.12 0.38
C VAL A 47 0.04 3.78 -1.10
N ALA A 48 -0.83 4.36 -1.94
CA ALA A 48 -0.82 4.13 -3.38
C ALA A 48 0.51 4.55 -4.04
N LYS A 49 1.10 5.66 -3.59
CA LYS A 49 2.44 6.09 -4.06
C LYS A 49 3.52 5.08 -3.70
N VAL A 50 3.60 4.65 -2.43
CA VAL A 50 4.58 3.65 -1.99
C VAL A 50 4.38 2.31 -2.72
N GLN A 51 3.13 1.91 -2.92
CA GLN A 51 2.78 0.71 -3.68
C GLN A 51 3.25 0.81 -5.14
N GLY A 52 3.03 1.95 -5.80
CA GLY A 52 3.54 2.19 -7.16
C GLY A 52 5.07 2.11 -7.25
N GLN A 53 5.78 2.66 -6.26
CA GLN A 53 7.24 2.55 -6.18
C GLN A 53 7.71 1.10 -5.98
N LEU A 54 7.02 0.34 -5.12
CA LEU A 54 7.25 -1.10 -4.94
C LEU A 54 7.07 -1.87 -6.26
N PHE A 55 6.01 -1.60 -7.01
CA PHE A 55 5.79 -2.23 -8.32
C PHE A 55 6.87 -1.88 -9.33
N GLY A 56 7.34 -0.63 -9.35
CA GLY A 56 8.49 -0.24 -10.19
C GLY A 56 9.74 -1.05 -9.86
N ILE A 57 10.06 -1.17 -8.57
CA ILE A 57 11.21 -1.94 -8.08
C ILE A 57 11.10 -3.44 -8.43
N LEU A 58 9.91 -4.02 -8.25
CA LEU A 58 9.61 -5.41 -8.62
C LEU A 58 9.74 -5.65 -10.12
N THR A 59 9.19 -4.75 -10.93
CA THR A 59 9.23 -4.85 -12.40
C THR A 59 10.66 -4.77 -12.91
N ALA A 60 11.45 -3.81 -12.43
CA ALA A 60 12.86 -3.69 -12.80
C ALA A 60 13.64 -4.96 -12.45
N THR A 61 13.40 -5.53 -11.26
CA THR A 61 14.07 -6.77 -10.82
C THR A 61 13.64 -7.98 -11.65
N ALA A 62 12.38 -8.07 -12.06
CA ALA A 62 11.90 -9.13 -12.94
C ALA A 62 12.53 -9.05 -14.34
N GLN A 63 12.78 -7.83 -14.83
CA GLN A 63 13.43 -7.58 -16.12
C GLN A 63 14.92 -7.92 -16.10
N GLU A 64 15.62 -7.72 -14.98
CA GLU A 64 17.03 -8.15 -14.80
C GLU A 64 17.22 -9.66 -15.02
N GLY A 65 16.18 -10.47 -14.77
CA GLY A 65 16.20 -11.92 -14.97
C GLY A 65 15.97 -12.40 -16.42
N GLY A 66 15.72 -11.49 -17.37
CA GLY A 66 15.60 -11.80 -18.81
C GLY A 66 14.41 -12.69 -19.24
N ARG A 67 13.59 -13.20 -18.31
CA ARG A 67 12.41 -14.02 -18.59
C ARG A 67 11.12 -13.24 -18.33
N ASN A 68 10.32 -13.05 -19.38
CA ASN A 68 8.96 -12.52 -19.31
C ASN A 68 8.06 -13.26 -18.29
N ASP A 69 8.36 -14.53 -18.00
CA ASP A 69 7.62 -15.34 -17.01
C ASP A 69 7.58 -14.70 -15.62
N SER A 70 8.65 -14.00 -15.21
CA SER A 70 8.70 -13.34 -13.89
C SER A 70 7.72 -12.18 -13.79
N LEU A 71 7.46 -11.48 -14.91
CA LEU A 71 6.51 -10.38 -14.98
C LEU A 71 5.06 -10.89 -14.98
N GLU A 72 4.78 -12.00 -15.66
CA GLU A 72 3.45 -12.63 -15.67
C GLU A 72 3.09 -13.23 -14.30
N VAL A 73 4.08 -13.74 -13.55
CA VAL A 73 3.89 -14.15 -12.15
C VAL A 73 3.57 -12.95 -11.25
N ILE A 74 4.24 -11.81 -11.45
CA ILE A 74 3.93 -10.57 -10.71
C ILE A 74 2.51 -10.10 -11.01
N LYS A 75 2.12 -10.03 -12.29
CA LYS A 75 0.77 -9.61 -12.69
C LYS A 75 -0.31 -10.53 -12.11
N SER A 76 -0.15 -11.85 -12.22
CA SER A 76 -1.15 -12.82 -11.74
C SER A 76 -1.35 -12.80 -10.22
N ARG A 77 -0.34 -12.41 -9.44
CA ARG A 77 -0.47 -12.25 -7.98
C ARG A 77 -0.98 -10.87 -7.56
N LEU A 78 -0.68 -9.82 -8.32
CA LEU A 78 -1.07 -8.45 -7.97
C LEU A 78 -2.50 -8.09 -8.40
N LEU A 79 -2.97 -8.58 -9.55
CA LEU A 79 -4.32 -8.27 -10.04
C LEU A 79 -5.41 -8.67 -9.03
N PRO A 80 -5.41 -9.89 -8.46
CA PRO A 80 -6.43 -10.30 -7.49
C PRO A 80 -6.40 -9.46 -6.20
N TRP A 81 -5.23 -8.97 -5.80
CA TRP A 81 -5.09 -8.11 -4.62
C TRP A 81 -5.67 -6.71 -4.85
N LEU A 82 -5.47 -6.15 -6.05
CA LEU A 82 -6.09 -4.90 -6.46
C LEU A 82 -7.62 -5.02 -6.49
N GLU A 83 -8.14 -6.07 -7.12
CA GLU A 83 -9.59 -6.35 -7.20
C GLU A 83 -10.24 -6.52 -5.81
N ALA A 84 -9.56 -7.24 -4.90
CA ALA A 84 -10.03 -7.40 -3.52
C ALA A 84 -10.07 -6.08 -2.73
N SER A 85 -9.11 -5.18 -3.00
CA SER A 85 -9.05 -3.85 -2.35
C SER A 85 -10.23 -2.97 -2.75
N PHE A 86 -10.63 -2.98 -4.03
CA PHE A 86 -11.84 -2.26 -4.50
C PHE A 86 -13.14 -2.84 -3.91
N THR A 87 -13.20 -4.16 -3.76
CA THR A 87 -14.38 -4.84 -3.21
C THR A 87 -14.55 -4.59 -1.70
N CYS A 88 -13.45 -4.56 -0.92
CA CYS A 88 -13.51 -4.27 0.53
C CYS A 88 -13.92 -2.83 0.82
N ALA A 89 -13.46 -1.85 0.02
CA ALA A 89 -13.85 -0.45 0.15
C ALA A 89 -15.36 -0.23 -0.05
N SER A 90 -16.00 -1.11 -0.83
CA SER A 90 -17.44 -1.04 -1.14
C SER A 90 -18.34 -1.61 -0.04
N LEU A 91 -17.80 -2.46 0.84
CA LEU A 91 -18.59 -3.27 1.78
C LEU A 91 -18.70 -2.69 3.19
N GLY A 92 -17.98 -1.61 3.52
CA GLY A 92 -18.09 -0.93 4.82
C GLY A 92 -17.80 -1.79 6.06
N LYS A 93 -17.33 -3.02 5.90
CA LYS A 93 -16.99 -3.92 7.01
C LYS A 93 -15.58 -3.63 7.51
N PRO A 94 -15.35 -3.70 8.84
CA PRO A 94 -14.01 -3.53 9.40
C PRO A 94 -13.06 -4.53 8.75
N VAL A 95 -11.91 -4.05 8.30
CA VAL A 95 -10.83 -4.87 7.74
C VAL A 95 -10.43 -5.89 8.81
N SER A 96 -10.86 -7.13 8.65
CA SER A 96 -10.23 -8.25 9.34
C SER A 96 -8.82 -8.37 8.78
N SER A 97 -7.81 -8.19 9.62
CA SER A 97 -6.38 -8.14 9.27
C SER A 97 -5.83 -9.42 8.62
N LYS A 98 -6.68 -10.41 8.36
CA LYS A 98 -6.36 -11.59 7.56
C LYS A 98 -6.49 -11.22 6.09
N ALA A 99 -5.51 -10.50 5.55
CA ALA A 99 -5.40 -10.36 4.11
C ALA A 99 -5.37 -11.78 3.50
N PRO A 100 -5.99 -12.00 2.33
CA PRO A 100 -5.89 -13.26 1.62
C PRO A 100 -4.48 -13.36 1.03
N PHE A 101 -3.51 -13.66 1.89
CA PHE A 101 -2.19 -14.06 1.43
C PHE A 101 -2.32 -15.47 0.87
N PRO A 102 -1.93 -15.71 -0.40
CA PRO A 102 -1.79 -17.08 -0.87
C PRO A 102 -0.74 -17.77 0.02
N GLN A 103 -1.14 -18.88 0.65
CA GLN A 103 -0.17 -19.75 1.31
C GLN A 103 0.81 -20.28 0.25
N ALA A 104 2.08 -20.33 0.67
CA ALA A 104 3.27 -20.57 -0.14
C ALA A 104 3.14 -21.69 -1.18
#